data_AF-A0A511UXM7-F1
#
_entry.id   AF-A0A511UXM7-F1
#
_cell.length_a   1.000
_cell.length_b   1.000
_cell.length_c   1.000
_cell.angle_alpha   90.00
_cell.angle_beta   90.00
_cell.angle_gamma   90.00
#
_symmetry.space_group_name_H-M   'P 1'
#
loop_
_entity.id
_entity.type
_entity.pdbx_description
1 polymer ?
#
loop_
_entity_poly.entity_id
_entity_poly.type
_entity_poly.pdbx_seq_one_letter_code
_entity_poly.pdbx_strand_id
1 'polypeptide(L)' 'MNDMKANCREAEEILRMFDRKIKKSLKNTNYQEQEDLEQEIKLKIIEKIFTVKFSDPPSFWCFFKLSNINKT' A
#
# COMPACT_ATOMS: atom_id res chain seq x y z
N MET A 1 17.88 -1.23 -17.13
CA MET A 1 17.68 -2.58 -16.53
C MET A 1 17.78 -2.60 -15.00
N ASN A 2 18.21 -1.52 -14.34
CA ASN A 2 18.31 -1.43 -12.87
C ASN A 2 17.01 -1.02 -12.18
N ASP A 3 16.17 -0.20 -12.83
CA ASP A 3 14.97 0.38 -12.21
C ASP A 3 13.87 -0.66 -11.95
N MET A 4 13.72 -1.66 -12.83
CA MET A 4 12.73 -2.73 -12.65
C MET A 4 13.08 -3.67 -11.48
N LYS A 5 14.37 -3.90 -11.22
CA LYS A 5 14.84 -4.72 -10.09
C LYS A 5 14.65 -4.01 -8.75
N ALA A 6 14.80 -2.68 -8.72
CA ALA A 6 14.56 -1.88 -7.51
C ALA A 6 13.10 -1.95 -7.08
N ASN A 7 12.15 -1.81 -8.04
CA ASN A 7 10.72 -1.86 -7.73
C ASN A 7 10.25 -3.23 -7.25
N CYS A 8 10.84 -4.34 -7.72
CA CYS A 8 10.51 -5.68 -7.22
C CYS A 8 10.86 -5.84 -5.73
N ARG A 9 12.02 -5.33 -5.31
CA ARG A 9 12.46 -5.44 -3.91
C ARG A 9 11.59 -4.61 -2.97
N GLU A 10 11.23 -3.40 -3.39
CA GLU A 10 10.31 -2.55 -2.63
C GLU A 10 8.92 -3.19 -2.51
N ALA A 11 8.39 -3.76 -3.59
CA ALA A 11 7.12 -4.48 -3.55
C ALA A 11 7.17 -5.70 -2.60
N GLU A 12 8.27 -6.45 -2.61
CA GLU A 12 8.48 -7.57 -1.67
C GLU A 12 8.51 -7.12 -0.20
N GLU A 13 9.19 -6.03 0.11
CA GLU A 13 9.24 -5.47 1.46
C GLU A 13 7.86 -5.01 1.92
N ILE A 14 7.12 -4.30 1.07
CA ILE A 14 5.74 -3.87 1.36
C ILE A 14 4.83 -5.08 1.58
N LEU A 15 4.89 -6.09 0.71
CA LEU A 15 4.11 -7.32 0.88
C LEU A 15 4.41 -8.02 2.21
N ARG A 16 5.68 -8.09 2.61
CA ARG A 16 6.07 -8.64 3.93
C ARG A 16 5.49 -7.83 5.09
N MET A 17 5.45 -6.50 4.99
CA MET A 17 4.81 -5.65 6.01
C MET A 17 3.30 -5.90 6.11
N PHE A 18 2.65 -6.15 4.97
CA PHE A 18 1.21 -6.43 4.94
C PHE A 18 0.85 -7.88 5.24
N ASP A 19 1.76 -8.84 5.12
CA ASP A 19 1.51 -10.28 5.30
C ASP A 19 0.81 -10.61 6.63
N ARG A 20 1.26 -10.01 7.75
CA ARG A 20 0.58 -10.17 9.05
C ARG A 20 -0.85 -9.64 9.05
N LYS A 21 -1.12 -8.51 8.38
CA LYS A 21 -2.46 -7.93 8.29
C LYS A 21 -3.35 -8.79 7.41
N ILE A 22 -2.85 -9.24 6.25
CA ILE A 22 -3.57 -10.10 5.32
C ILE A 22 -4.00 -11.38 6.04
N LYS A 23 -3.05 -12.10 6.66
CA LYS A 23 -3.33 -13.32 7.43
C LYS A 23 -4.32 -13.09 8.57
N LYS A 24 -4.26 -11.95 9.26
CA LYS A 24 -5.23 -11.61 10.30
C LYS A 24 -6.63 -11.42 9.73
N SER A 25 -6.76 -10.75 8.58
CA SER A 25 -8.05 -10.56 7.91
C SER A 25 -8.64 -11.87 7.37
N LEU A 26 -7.80 -12.73 6.79
CA LEU A 26 -8.21 -14.01 6.21
C LEU A 26 -8.76 -15.01 7.23
N LYS A 27 -8.38 -14.89 8.51
CA LYS A 27 -8.93 -15.73 9.59
C LYS A 27 -10.45 -15.64 9.75
N ASN A 28 -11.07 -14.57 9.22
CA ASN A 28 -12.53 -14.39 9.25
C ASN A 28 -13.21 -14.93 7.97
N THR A 29 -12.45 -15.45 7.01
CA THR A 29 -12.93 -16.00 5.74
C THR A 29 -12.97 -17.52 5.78
N ASN A 30 -13.83 -18.14 4.98
CA ASN A 30 -13.89 -19.60 4.83
C ASN A 30 -12.54 -20.15 4.33
N TYR A 31 -12.10 -21.26 4.92
CA TYR A 31 -10.78 -21.87 4.64
C TYR A 31 -10.57 -22.16 3.14
N GLN A 32 -11.62 -22.56 2.43
CA GLN A 32 -11.57 -22.86 1.00
C GLN A 32 -11.25 -21.64 0.13
N GLU A 33 -11.57 -20.43 0.60
CA GLU A 33 -11.38 -19.17 -0.13
C GLU A 33 -10.15 -18.41 0.38
N GLN A 34 -9.54 -18.83 1.49
CA GLN A 34 -8.44 -18.10 2.12
C GLN A 34 -7.22 -17.99 1.21
N GLU A 35 -6.87 -19.06 0.50
CA GLU A 35 -5.70 -19.08 -0.40
C GLU A 35 -5.91 -18.17 -1.61
N ASP A 36 -7.06 -18.29 -2.27
CA ASP A 36 -7.42 -17.45 -3.43
C ASP A 36 -7.48 -15.97 -3.03
N LEU A 37 -8.13 -15.66 -1.91
CA LEU A 37 -8.25 -14.29 -1.41
C LEU A 37 -6.90 -13.73 -0.97
N GLU A 38 -6.00 -14.55 -0.41
CA GLU A 38 -4.62 -14.13 -0.11
C GLU A 38 -3.89 -13.69 -1.37
N GLN A 39 -3.97 -14.49 -2.43
CA GLN A 39 -3.32 -14.19 -3.70
C GLN A 39 -3.91 -12.92 -4.33
N GLU A 40 -5.24 -12.79 -4.35
CA GLU A 40 -5.92 -11.61 -4.91
C GLU A 40 -5.50 -10.32 -4.19
N ILE A 41 -5.45 -10.33 -2.85
CA ILE A 41 -5.00 -9.18 -2.05
C ILE A 41 -3.55 -8.82 -2.37
N LYS A 42 -2.66 -9.81 -2.46
CA LYS A 42 -1.25 -9.58 -2.80
C LYS A 42 -1.10 -8.97 -4.20
N LEU A 43 -1.87 -9.48 -5.18
CA LEU A 43 -1.87 -8.97 -6.55
C LEU A 43 -2.35 -7.52 -6.60
N LYS A 44 -3.42 -7.19 -5.86
CA LYS A 44 -3.95 -5.82 -5.76
C LYS A 44 -2.97 -4.85 -5.11
N ILE A 45 -2.24 -5.29 -4.08
CA ILE A 45 -1.20 -4.46 -3.44
C ILE A 45 -0.09 -4.15 -4.44
N ILE A 46 0.43 -5.17 -5.15
CA ILE A 46 1.41 -5.00 -6.21
C ILE A 46 0.90 -3.99 -7.25
N GLU A 47 -0.27 -4.24 -7.83
CA GLU A 47 -0.88 -3.36 -8.82
C GLU A 47 -0.93 -1.91 -8.33
N LYS A 48 -1.33 -1.69 -7.07
CA LYS A 48 -1.43 -0.36 -6.49
C LYS A 48 -0.07 0.30 -6.27
N ILE A 49 0.96 -0.43 -5.86
CA ILE A 49 2.34 0.07 -5.73
C ILE A 49 2.87 0.54 -7.09
N PHE A 50 2.61 -0.23 -8.15
CA PHE A 50 3.10 0.10 -9.50
C PHE A 50 2.28 1.20 -10.18
N THR A 51 1.00 1.38 -9.83
CA THR A 51 0.10 2.36 -10.48
C THR A 51 -0.03 3.68 -9.73
N VAL A 52 0.16 3.69 -8.40
CA VAL A 52 0.05 4.90 -7.60
C VAL A 52 1.39 5.60 -7.54
N LYS A 53 1.46 6.81 -8.11
CA LYS A 53 2.48 7.77 -7.73
C LYS A 53 2.14 8.27 -6.34
N PHE A 54 2.79 7.72 -5.32
CA PHE A 54 2.73 8.30 -3.98
C PHE A 54 3.34 9.69 -4.06
N SER A 55 2.50 10.73 -4.06
CA SER A 55 2.99 12.07 -3.76
C SER A 55 3.40 12.12 -2.29
N ASP A 56 4.34 12.99 -1.94
CA ASP A 56 4.73 13.18 -0.55
C ASP A 56 3.48 13.29 0.34
N PRO A 57 3.44 12.52 1.45
CA PRO A 57 2.33 12.64 2.39
C PRO A 57 2.23 14.10 2.80
N PRO A 58 1.01 14.68 2.89
CA PRO A 58 0.84 16.06 3.27
C PRO A 58 1.57 16.29 4.59
N SER A 59 2.65 17.06 4.54
CA SER A 59 3.47 17.30 5.72
C SER A 59 2.61 17.94 6.81
N PHE A 60 2.96 17.74 8.08
CA PHE A 60 2.30 18.42 9.20
C PHE A 60 2.18 19.95 8.96
N TRP A 61 3.16 20.52 8.26
CA TRP A 61 3.19 21.93 7.87
C TRP A 61 2.26 22.32 6.72
N CYS A 62 1.81 21.38 5.88
CA CYS A 62 0.78 21.64 4.86
C CYS A 62 -0.55 22.07 5.52
N PHE A 63 -0.86 21.57 6.71
CA PHE A 63 -2.08 21.95 7.42
C PHE A 63 -2.07 23.43 7.85
N PHE A 64 -0.93 23.98 8.25
CA PHE A 64 -0.81 25.40 8.63
C PHE A 64 -0.90 26.36 7.43
N LYS A 65 -0.50 25.92 6.23
CA LYS A 65 -0.63 26.74 5.02
C LYS A 65 -2.09 26.94 4.61
N LEU A 66 -2.93 25.93 4.77
CA LEU A 66 -4.37 26.02 4.45
C LEU A 66 -5.11 26.99 5.38
N SER A 67 -4.74 27.07 6.66
CA SER A 67 -5.37 28.01 7.61
C SER A 67 -5.05 29.49 7.35
N ASN A 68 -4.00 29.81 6.57
CA ASN A 68 -3.62 31.19 6.25
C ASN A 68 -4.20 31.68 4.92
N ILE A 69 -4.72 30.79 4.07
CA ILE A 69 -5.33 31.16 2.79
C ILE A 69 -6.76 31.71 3.00
N ASN A 70 -7.48 31.24 4.02
CA ASN A 70 -8.86 31.66 4.33
C ASN A 70 -8.97 32.96 5.16
N LYS A 71 -7.89 33.74 5.28
CA LYS A 71 -7.84 35.03 5.99
C LYS A 71 -7.54 36.23 5.08
N THR A 72 -7.80 36.09 3.79
CA THR A 72 -7.79 37.22 2.83
C THR A 72 -9.19 37.40 2.28
#